data_AF-A0A7C6U0H3-F1
#
_entry.id   AF-A0A7C6U0H3-F1
#
_cell.length_a   1.000
_cell.length_b   1.000
_cell.length_c   1.000
_cell.angle_alpha   90.00
_cell.angle_beta   90.00
_cell.angle_gamma   90.00
#
_symmetry.space_group_name_H-M   'P 1'
#
loop_
_entity.id
_entity.type
_entity.pdbx_description
1 polymer ?
#
loop_
_entity_poly.entity_id
_entity_poly.type
_entity_poly.pdbx_seq_one_letter_code
_entity_poly.pdbx_strand_id
1 'polypeptide(L)'
;MHNMTFVSQTSPYIRKDTSTKRMMFDVLIALTPVVFFSVYRFGLDAISRILLSVIIFVGVEALYFLSVTRADGYNLKSKIVNKFKKYSINNFSAPAVSAVIYAMLIPDQLHLYVVVMGALFGAGLGKMIFGGLGMNIFNPAALGRVFIALAFTSFFTGSYSFIDAAAGATALSTSFPNVLNSYSLIDLLVGNVPGSMGEINALAILIGLVYLLIRKSADYRPILSGLLIFTVLATIAGFVLYPTL
;
A
#
# COMPACT_ATOMS: atom_id res chain seq x y z
N MET A 1 15.45 -60.11 -18.94
CA MET A 1 16.06 -59.12 -18.02
C MET A 1 15.10 -57.95 -17.89
N HIS A 2 14.37 -57.86 -16.77
CA HIS A 2 13.37 -56.81 -16.55
C HIS A 2 14.07 -55.63 -15.87
N ASN A 3 14.21 -54.50 -16.56
CA ASN A 3 14.81 -53.28 -15.99
C ASN A 3 13.86 -52.69 -14.94
N MET A 4 14.21 -52.82 -13.66
CA MET A 4 13.51 -52.15 -12.57
C MET A 4 14.03 -50.71 -12.47
N THR A 5 13.17 -49.74 -12.78
CA THR A 5 13.44 -48.31 -12.57
C THR A 5 13.12 -47.94 -11.13
N PHE A 6 14.15 -47.65 -10.34
CA PHE A 6 13.98 -47.14 -8.98
C PHE A 6 13.49 -45.68 -9.05
N VAL A 7 12.23 -45.45 -8.71
CA VAL A 7 11.69 -44.10 -8.54
C VAL A 7 11.97 -43.65 -7.10
N SER A 8 12.84 -42.66 -6.92
CA SER A 8 13.05 -42.07 -5.61
C SER A 8 11.79 -41.31 -5.19
N GLN A 9 11.07 -41.84 -4.20
CA GLN A 9 9.95 -41.17 -3.57
C GLN A 9 10.49 -40.33 -2.42
N THR A 10 10.56 -39.01 -2.62
CA THR A 10 10.76 -38.08 -1.50
C THR A 10 9.50 -38.08 -0.65
N SER A 11 9.65 -38.03 0.68
CA SER A 11 8.50 -38.02 1.59
C SER A 11 7.58 -36.85 1.26
N PRO A 12 6.25 -37.05 1.09
CA PRO A 12 5.33 -35.96 0.81
C PRO A 12 5.28 -35.03 2.02
N TYR A 13 6.02 -33.92 1.97
CA TYR A 13 5.85 -32.84 2.93
C TYR A 13 4.51 -32.18 2.63
N ILE A 14 3.44 -32.63 3.29
CA ILE A 14 2.14 -31.97 3.28
C ILE A 14 2.28 -30.70 4.12
N ARG A 15 2.86 -29.66 3.53
CA ARG A 15 2.72 -28.29 4.02
C ARG A 15 1.39 -27.77 3.50
N LYS A 16 0.57 -27.19 4.37
CA LYS A 16 -0.61 -26.44 3.93
C LYS A 16 -0.10 -25.20 3.22
N ASP A 17 -0.12 -25.20 1.89
CA ASP A 17 0.38 -24.08 1.10
C ASP A 17 -0.47 -22.84 1.37
N THR A 18 0.04 -21.90 2.17
CA THR A 18 -0.49 -20.55 2.23
C THR A 18 -0.19 -19.90 0.89
N SER A 19 -1.19 -19.93 -0.01
CA SER A 19 -1.06 -19.30 -1.32
C SER A 19 -0.86 -17.79 -1.17
N THR A 20 0.16 -17.25 -1.84
CA THR A 20 0.38 -15.79 -1.93
C THR A 20 -0.87 -15.06 -2.41
N LYS A 21 -1.65 -15.67 -3.32
CA LYS A 21 -2.93 -15.11 -3.79
C LYS A 21 -3.89 -14.87 -2.63
N ARG A 22 -4.03 -15.87 -1.76
CA ARG A 22 -4.92 -15.80 -0.59
C ARG A 22 -4.47 -14.72 0.39
N MET A 23 -3.17 -14.64 0.68
CA MET A 23 -2.64 -13.61 1.57
C MET A 23 -2.90 -12.19 1.01
N MET A 24 -2.75 -12.00 -0.30
CA MET A 24 -3.01 -10.69 -0.93
C MET A 24 -4.49 -10.33 -0.96
N PHE A 25 -5.38 -11.31 -1.13
CA PHE A 25 -6.82 -11.09 -0.95
C PHE A 25 -7.17 -10.73 0.50
N ASP A 26 -6.56 -11.38 1.49
CA ASP A 26 -6.76 -11.03 2.88
C ASP A 26 -6.35 -9.57 3.16
N VAL A 27 -5.28 -9.07 2.54
CA VAL A 27 -4.88 -7.65 2.64
C VAL A 27 -5.90 -6.72 2.01
N LEU A 28 -6.45 -7.05 0.83
CA LEU A 28 -7.52 -6.23 0.22
C LEU A 28 -8.76 -6.17 1.10
N ILE A 29 -9.16 -7.29 1.72
CA ILE A 29 -10.28 -7.33 2.66
C ILE A 29 -9.98 -6.47 3.90
N ALA A 30 -8.76 -6.53 4.43
CA ALA A 30 -8.34 -5.72 5.57
C ALA A 30 -8.34 -4.22 5.28
N LEU A 31 -8.02 -3.82 4.04
CA LEU A 31 -8.03 -2.42 3.60
C LEU A 31 -9.43 -1.89 3.32
N THR A 32 -10.41 -2.77 3.10
CA THR A 32 -11.78 -2.41 2.75
C THR A 32 -12.43 -1.39 3.71
N PRO A 33 -12.40 -1.54 5.05
CA PRO A 33 -12.96 -0.54 5.96
C PRO A 33 -12.27 0.84 5.85
N VAL A 34 -10.95 0.86 5.63
CA VAL A 34 -10.19 2.10 5.44
C VAL A 34 -10.61 2.78 4.14
N VAL A 35 -10.66 2.02 3.04
CA VAL A 35 -11.11 2.54 1.74
C VAL A 35 -12.52 3.09 1.80
N PHE A 36 -13.45 2.39 2.47
CA PHE A 36 -14.82 2.88 2.64
C PHE A 36 -14.87 4.21 3.38
N PHE A 37 -14.11 4.33 4.46
CA PHE A 37 -14.02 5.59 5.19
C PHE A 37 -13.41 6.71 4.34
N SER A 38 -12.33 6.43 3.62
CA SER A 38 -11.70 7.41 2.73
C SER A 38 -12.67 7.87 1.63
N VAL A 39 -13.43 6.97 1.03
CA VAL A 39 -14.44 7.32 0.02
C VAL A 39 -15.58 8.13 0.64
N TYR A 40 -16.01 7.81 1.86
CA TYR A 40 -17.02 8.60 2.57
C TYR A 40 -16.55 10.02 2.86
N ARG A 41 -15.30 10.21 3.30
CA ARG A 41 -14.75 11.51 3.70
C ARG A 41 -14.31 12.38 2.52
N PHE A 42 -13.63 11.78 1.55
CA PHE A 42 -13.01 12.48 0.42
C PHE A 42 -13.80 12.36 -0.89
N GLY A 43 -14.88 11.57 -0.90
CA GLY A 43 -15.79 11.46 -2.04
C GLY A 43 -15.13 10.96 -3.32
N LEU A 44 -15.42 11.66 -4.41
CA LEU A 44 -14.91 11.33 -5.75
C LEU A 44 -13.39 11.40 -5.84
N ASP A 45 -12.77 12.21 -4.99
CA ASP A 45 -11.34 12.36 -5.03
C ASP A 45 -10.63 11.06 -4.67
N ALA A 46 -11.02 10.42 -3.56
CA ALA A 46 -10.51 9.09 -3.19
C ALA A 46 -10.66 8.06 -4.31
N ILE A 47 -11.84 8.01 -4.94
CA ILE A 47 -12.14 7.03 -5.99
C ILE A 47 -11.19 7.20 -7.18
N SER A 48 -10.99 8.43 -7.66
CA SER A 48 -10.17 8.66 -8.84
C SER A 48 -8.69 8.33 -8.60
N ARG A 49 -8.14 8.59 -7.40
CA ARG A 49 -6.73 8.24 -7.09
C ARG A 49 -6.55 6.73 -6.93
N ILE A 50 -7.50 6.03 -6.31
CA ILE A 50 -7.46 4.56 -6.19
C ILE A 50 -7.51 3.93 -7.58
N LEU A 51 -8.49 4.31 -8.41
CA LEU A 51 -8.64 3.74 -9.76
C LEU A 51 -7.41 4.02 -10.63
N LEU A 52 -6.93 5.26 -10.62
CA LEU A 52 -5.75 5.66 -11.39
C LEU A 52 -4.51 4.88 -10.96
N SER A 53 -4.29 4.76 -9.65
CA SER A 53 -3.16 3.98 -9.12
C SER A 53 -3.24 2.52 -9.52
N VAL A 54 -4.42 1.90 -9.44
CA VAL A 54 -4.63 0.48 -9.83
C VAL A 54 -4.35 0.31 -11.33
N ILE A 55 -4.86 1.19 -12.17
CA ILE A 55 -4.62 1.16 -13.62
C ILE A 55 -3.13 1.24 -13.92
N ILE A 56 -2.40 2.16 -13.29
CA ILE A 56 -0.98 2.35 -13.56
C ILE A 56 -0.14 1.18 -13.04
N PHE A 57 -0.32 0.74 -11.80
CA PHE A 57 0.47 -0.39 -11.24
C PHE A 57 0.26 -1.68 -12.04
N VAL A 58 -0.99 -1.99 -12.38
CA VAL A 58 -1.32 -3.16 -13.20
C VAL A 58 -0.80 -2.99 -14.62
N GLY A 59 -0.95 -1.79 -15.19
CA GLY A 59 -0.52 -1.48 -16.55
C GLY A 59 0.98 -1.60 -16.73
N VAL A 60 1.77 -1.05 -15.79
CA VAL A 60 3.24 -1.16 -15.79
C VAL A 60 3.68 -2.62 -15.68
N GLU A 61 3.05 -3.38 -14.79
CA GLU A 61 3.34 -4.79 -14.61
C GLU A 61 3.01 -5.61 -15.88
N ALA A 62 1.82 -5.41 -16.43
CA ALA A 62 1.39 -6.05 -17.68
C ALA A 62 2.33 -5.69 -18.85
N LEU A 63 2.72 -4.42 -18.96
CA LEU A 63 3.66 -3.94 -19.99
C LEU A 63 5.05 -4.54 -19.81
N TYR A 64 5.55 -4.64 -18.58
CA TYR A 64 6.84 -5.26 -18.29
C TYR A 64 6.84 -6.74 -18.67
N PHE A 65 5.82 -7.51 -18.25
CA PHE A 65 5.68 -8.92 -18.65
C PHE A 65 5.52 -9.09 -20.16
N LEU A 66 4.82 -8.16 -20.81
CA LEU A 66 4.68 -8.13 -22.27
C LEU A 66 6.01 -7.78 -22.97
N SER A 67 6.92 -7.05 -22.35
CA SER A 67 8.24 -6.78 -22.91
C SER A 67 9.22 -7.95 -22.69
N VAL A 68 9.21 -8.55 -21.50
CA VAL A 68 10.21 -9.56 -21.08
C VAL A 68 9.91 -10.96 -21.58
N THR A 69 8.64 -11.36 -21.68
CA THR A 69 8.30 -12.75 -22.03
C THR A 69 8.63 -13.01 -23.51
N ARG A 70 9.45 -14.03 -23.81
CA ARG A 70 9.64 -14.48 -25.21
C ARG A 70 8.33 -15.06 -25.73
N ALA A 71 7.95 -14.64 -26.93
CA ALA A 71 6.63 -14.91 -27.47
C ALA A 71 6.62 -16.22 -28.29
N ASP A 72 6.02 -17.28 -27.72
CA ASP A 72 5.77 -18.53 -28.44
C ASP A 72 4.44 -18.45 -29.20
N GLY A 73 4.52 -18.29 -30.51
CA GLY A 73 3.35 -18.26 -31.40
C GLY A 73 3.72 -17.88 -32.83
N TYR A 74 2.94 -18.35 -33.81
CA TYR A 74 3.20 -18.09 -35.23
C TYR A 74 2.68 -16.73 -35.74
N ASN A 75 1.68 -16.12 -35.05
CA ASN A 75 1.04 -14.85 -35.44
C ASN A 75 1.08 -13.80 -34.31
N LEU A 76 1.08 -12.50 -34.65
CA LEU A 76 1.16 -11.40 -33.66
C LEU A 76 0.01 -11.43 -32.64
N LYS A 77 -1.23 -11.71 -33.08
CA LYS A 77 -2.40 -11.83 -32.19
C LYS A 77 -2.28 -13.03 -31.24
N SER A 78 -1.85 -14.20 -31.71
CA SER A 78 -1.72 -15.39 -30.86
C SER A 78 -0.55 -15.28 -29.88
N LYS A 79 0.54 -14.61 -30.27
CA LYS A 79 1.65 -14.24 -29.37
C LYS A 79 1.18 -13.37 -28.21
N ILE A 80 0.37 -12.33 -28.49
CA ILE A 80 -0.16 -11.42 -27.47
C ILE A 80 -1.13 -12.14 -26.53
N VAL A 81 -2.08 -12.91 -27.09
CA VAL A 81 -3.08 -13.65 -26.30
C VAL A 81 -2.42 -14.69 -25.37
N ASN A 82 -1.42 -15.44 -25.86
CA ASN A 82 -0.69 -16.40 -25.03
C ASN A 82 0.12 -15.72 -23.91
N LYS A 83 0.62 -14.50 -24.15
CA LYS A 83 1.31 -13.67 -23.15
C LYS A 83 0.38 -13.21 -22.05
N PHE A 84 -0.79 -12.69 -22.42
CA PHE A 84 -1.82 -12.28 -21.46
C PHE A 84 -2.39 -13.46 -20.69
N LYS A 85 -2.52 -14.64 -21.30
CA LYS A 85 -2.94 -15.87 -20.62
C LYS A 85 -1.91 -16.31 -19.56
N LYS A 86 -0.61 -16.22 -19.84
CA LYS A 86 0.47 -16.42 -18.84
C LYS A 86 0.46 -15.35 -17.75
N TYR A 87 0.16 -14.09 -18.06
CA TYR A 87 0.03 -13.01 -17.07
C TYR A 87 -1.18 -13.21 -16.14
N SER A 88 -2.33 -13.64 -16.66
CA SER A 88 -3.52 -13.96 -15.87
C SER A 88 -3.26 -15.08 -14.86
N ILE A 89 -2.37 -16.02 -15.20
CA ILE A 89 -1.92 -17.07 -14.29
C ILE A 89 -1.07 -16.48 -13.13
N ASN A 90 -0.38 -15.36 -13.38
CA ASN A 90 0.55 -14.64 -12.50
C ASN A 90 -0.05 -13.34 -11.87
N ASN A 91 -1.22 -13.46 -11.25
CA ASN A 91 -1.72 -12.65 -10.13
C ASN A 91 -1.79 -11.12 -10.25
N PHE A 92 -2.90 -10.63 -10.82
CA PHE A 92 -3.37 -9.23 -10.71
C PHE A 92 -3.53 -8.72 -9.26
N SER A 93 -3.77 -9.60 -8.29
CA SER A 93 -4.02 -9.20 -6.89
C SER A 93 -2.86 -8.43 -6.27
N ALA A 94 -1.64 -8.73 -6.70
CA ALA A 94 -0.44 -8.19 -6.11
C ALA A 94 -0.11 -6.72 -6.49
N PRO A 95 -0.13 -6.32 -7.78
CA PRO A 95 -0.09 -4.91 -8.14
C PRO A 95 -1.28 -4.14 -7.57
N ALA A 96 -2.48 -4.74 -7.54
CA ALA A 96 -3.66 -4.08 -7.00
C ALA A 96 -3.51 -3.72 -5.52
N VAL A 97 -2.99 -4.62 -4.67
CA VAL A 97 -2.71 -4.32 -3.26
C VAL A 97 -1.73 -3.14 -3.13
N SER A 98 -0.63 -3.16 -3.89
CA SER A 98 0.37 -2.08 -3.82
C SER A 98 -0.22 -0.74 -4.28
N ALA A 99 -1.07 -0.77 -5.29
CA ALA A 99 -1.76 0.41 -5.82
C ALA A 99 -2.75 1.01 -4.82
N VAL A 100 -3.57 0.17 -4.17
CA VAL A 100 -4.51 0.64 -3.14
C VAL A 100 -3.74 1.23 -1.97
N ILE A 101 -2.69 0.56 -1.49
CA ILE A 101 -1.84 1.10 -0.42
C ILE A 101 -1.21 2.43 -0.84
N TYR A 102 -0.68 2.54 -2.06
CA TYR A 102 -0.13 3.79 -2.56
C TYR A 102 -1.17 4.92 -2.58
N ALA A 103 -2.37 4.66 -3.09
CA ALA A 103 -3.46 5.63 -3.10
C ALA A 103 -3.88 6.08 -1.69
N MET A 104 -3.79 5.18 -0.70
CA MET A 104 -4.08 5.49 0.70
C MET A 104 -2.95 6.31 1.37
N LEU A 105 -1.71 6.19 0.91
CA LEU A 105 -0.54 6.86 1.48
C LEU A 105 -0.36 8.31 1.00
N ILE A 106 -1.05 8.70 -0.07
CA ILE A 106 -0.92 10.02 -0.68
C ILE A 106 -2.02 10.97 -0.20
N PRO A 107 -1.75 12.29 -0.18
CA PRO A 107 -2.79 13.29 0.05
C PRO A 107 -3.89 13.23 -1.02
N ASP A 108 -5.10 13.60 -0.62
CA ASP A 108 -6.28 13.61 -1.49
C ASP A 108 -6.23 14.71 -2.54
N GLN A 109 -5.75 15.90 -2.22
CA GLN A 109 -5.76 17.03 -3.16
C GLN A 109 -4.56 17.08 -4.12
N LEU A 110 -3.80 15.99 -4.25
CA LEU A 110 -2.74 15.94 -5.26
C LEU A 110 -3.29 15.98 -6.68
N HIS A 111 -2.59 16.71 -7.54
CA HIS A 111 -2.85 16.71 -8.98
C HIS A 111 -2.65 15.29 -9.54
N LEU A 112 -3.61 14.82 -10.34
CA LEU A 112 -3.65 13.44 -10.83
C LEU A 112 -2.38 13.03 -11.60
N TYR A 113 -1.72 13.96 -12.30
CA TYR A 113 -0.47 13.64 -13.00
C TYR A 113 0.67 13.27 -12.02
N VAL A 114 0.75 13.93 -10.86
CA VAL A 114 1.77 13.63 -9.83
C VAL A 114 1.54 12.22 -9.28
N VAL A 115 0.27 11.86 -9.07
CA VAL A 115 -0.14 10.51 -8.65
C VAL A 115 0.34 9.46 -9.65
N VAL A 116 0.17 9.72 -10.95
CA VAL A 116 0.65 8.83 -12.02
C VAL A 116 2.18 8.71 -11.99
N MET A 117 2.91 9.82 -11.86
CA MET A 117 4.37 9.80 -11.83
C MET A 117 4.90 8.97 -10.65
N GLY A 118 4.32 9.12 -9.46
CA GLY A 118 4.69 8.29 -8.31
C GLY A 118 4.31 6.82 -8.47
N ALA A 119 3.16 6.52 -9.08
CA ALA A 119 2.75 5.16 -9.35
C ALA A 119 3.67 4.48 -10.40
N LEU A 120 4.07 5.20 -11.45
CA LEU A 120 5.05 4.72 -12.44
C LEU A 120 6.41 4.43 -11.79
N PHE A 121 6.89 5.34 -10.94
CA PHE A 121 8.16 5.19 -10.24
C PHE A 121 8.13 4.00 -9.26
N GLY A 122 7.06 3.88 -8.46
CA GLY A 122 6.86 2.78 -7.52
C GLY A 122 6.71 1.43 -8.21
N ALA A 123 5.84 1.33 -9.22
CA ALA A 123 5.61 0.08 -9.95
C ALA A 123 6.82 -0.31 -10.82
N GLY A 124 7.41 0.64 -11.54
CA GLY A 124 8.54 0.40 -12.43
C GLY A 124 9.84 0.16 -11.67
N LEU A 125 10.36 1.19 -11.00
CA LEU A 125 11.66 1.11 -10.33
C LEU A 125 11.57 0.35 -9.00
N GLY A 126 10.49 0.53 -8.24
CA GLY A 126 10.33 -0.11 -6.93
C GLY A 126 10.00 -1.60 -6.99
N LYS A 127 9.44 -2.10 -8.09
CA LYS A 127 8.97 -3.50 -8.22
C LYS A 127 9.53 -4.21 -9.45
N MET A 128 9.36 -3.65 -10.66
CA MET A 128 9.73 -4.38 -11.89
C MET A 128 11.24 -4.50 -12.10
N ILE A 129 12.05 -3.50 -11.71
CA ILE A 129 13.51 -3.57 -11.83
C ILE A 129 14.10 -4.77 -11.08
N PHE A 130 13.52 -5.11 -9.93
CA PHE A 130 13.99 -6.21 -9.09
C PHE A 130 13.44 -7.59 -9.51
N GLY A 131 12.71 -7.67 -10.62
CA GLY A 131 12.16 -8.92 -11.14
C GLY A 131 10.73 -9.22 -10.69
N GLY A 132 10.04 -8.26 -10.06
CA GLY A 132 8.61 -8.34 -9.76
C GLY A 132 8.29 -9.00 -8.42
N LEU A 133 7.26 -9.85 -8.39
CA LEU A 133 6.66 -10.34 -7.15
C LEU A 133 7.60 -11.19 -6.30
N GLY A 134 7.76 -10.79 -5.03
CA GLY A 134 8.58 -11.50 -4.03
C GLY A 134 10.05 -11.06 -4.00
N MET A 135 10.49 -10.23 -4.95
CA MET A 135 11.87 -9.75 -5.05
C MET A 135 12.02 -8.26 -4.67
N ASN A 136 11.00 -7.67 -4.05
CA ASN A 136 10.99 -6.26 -3.71
C ASN A 136 11.86 -5.99 -2.47
N ILE A 137 13.01 -5.34 -2.65
CA ILE A 137 13.87 -4.90 -1.53
C ILE A 137 13.13 -3.87 -0.66
N PHE A 138 12.41 -2.95 -1.30
CA PHE A 138 11.62 -1.91 -0.65
C PHE A 138 10.13 -2.06 -0.97
N ASN A 139 9.26 -1.49 -0.13
CA ASN A 139 7.84 -1.43 -0.43
C ASN A 139 7.59 -0.50 -1.63
N PRO A 140 7.07 -1.01 -2.77
CA PRO A 140 6.85 -0.20 -3.98
C PRO A 140 5.92 0.99 -3.77
N ALA A 141 4.89 0.84 -2.92
CA ALA A 141 3.92 1.89 -2.62
C ALA A 141 4.57 3.03 -1.82
N ALA A 142 5.34 2.67 -0.78
CA ALA A 142 6.07 3.64 0.03
C ALA A 142 7.14 4.37 -0.80
N LEU A 143 7.82 3.65 -1.69
CA LEU A 143 8.82 4.22 -2.59
C LEU A 143 8.19 5.23 -3.56
N GLY A 144 7.00 4.95 -4.09
CA GLY A 144 6.22 5.92 -4.87
C GLY A 144 5.85 7.17 -4.05
N ARG A 145 5.40 7.01 -2.80
CA ARG A 145 5.09 8.13 -1.88
C ARG A 145 6.32 9.00 -1.62
N VAL A 146 7.47 8.39 -1.31
CA VAL A 146 8.72 9.12 -1.03
C VAL A 146 9.19 9.87 -2.28
N PHE A 147 9.09 9.25 -3.46
CA PHE A 147 9.44 9.91 -4.71
C PHE A 147 8.63 11.18 -4.94
N ILE A 148 7.29 11.13 -4.82
CA ILE A 148 6.47 12.32 -5.03
C ILE A 148 6.70 13.38 -3.94
N ALA A 149 6.93 12.95 -2.69
CA ALA A 149 7.19 13.86 -1.59
C ALA A 149 8.49 14.65 -1.78
N LEU A 150 9.50 14.04 -2.42
CA LEU A 150 10.80 14.67 -2.66
C LEU A 150 10.89 15.39 -4.03
N ALA A 151 10.33 14.80 -5.09
CA ALA A 151 10.41 15.36 -6.44
C ALA A 151 9.34 16.42 -6.72
N PHE A 152 8.18 16.34 -6.05
CA PHE A 152 7.03 17.22 -6.22
C PHE A 152 6.63 17.86 -4.88
N THR A 153 7.60 18.30 -4.10
CA THR A 153 7.43 18.90 -2.76
C THR A 153 6.36 19.98 -2.74
N SER A 154 6.37 20.90 -3.70
CA SER A 154 5.41 22.01 -3.81
C SER A 154 3.97 21.56 -3.91
N PHE A 155 3.71 20.43 -4.55
CA PHE A 155 2.37 19.83 -4.67
C PHE A 155 2.03 18.98 -3.44
N PHE A 156 3.04 18.40 -2.78
CA PHE A 156 2.87 17.57 -1.60
C PHE A 156 2.61 18.38 -0.31
N THR A 157 3.16 19.59 -0.22
CA THR A 157 3.02 20.50 0.92
C THR A 157 2.05 21.66 0.65
N GLY A 158 1.38 21.66 -0.50
CA GLY A 158 0.60 22.80 -0.99
C GLY A 158 -0.75 22.96 -0.30
N SER A 159 -1.07 24.21 0.05
CA SER A 159 -2.35 24.64 0.62
C SER A 159 -3.53 24.06 -0.16
N TYR A 160 -4.35 23.31 0.56
CA TYR A 160 -5.61 22.73 0.13
C TYR A 160 -6.58 23.86 -0.25
N SER A 161 -6.68 24.19 -1.53
CA SER A 161 -7.30 25.43 -2.00
C SER A 161 -8.65 25.22 -2.69
N PHE A 162 -9.60 24.55 -2.03
CA PHE A 162 -11.01 24.62 -2.41
C PHE A 162 -11.85 24.51 -1.15
N ILE A 163 -12.52 25.60 -0.80
CA ILE A 163 -13.25 25.88 0.44
C ILE A 163 -12.35 26.46 1.53
N ASP A 164 -12.75 27.62 2.02
CA ASP A 164 -12.21 28.34 3.18
C ASP A 164 -12.39 27.51 4.46
N ALA A 165 -11.71 26.37 4.52
CA ALA A 165 -11.65 25.46 5.64
C ALA A 165 -10.18 25.42 6.07
N ALA A 166 -9.84 26.33 6.99
CA ALA A 166 -8.67 26.31 7.86
C ALA A 166 -7.46 25.53 7.32
N ALA A 167 -6.52 26.28 6.73
CA ALA A 167 -5.11 25.93 6.52
C ALA A 167 -4.76 24.48 6.88
N GLY A 168 -4.77 23.59 5.87
CA GLY A 168 -4.55 22.15 5.98
C GLY A 168 -3.14 21.75 6.42
N ALA A 169 -2.82 22.08 7.66
CA ALA A 169 -1.75 21.50 8.42
C ALA A 169 -2.32 20.18 8.99
N THR A 170 -1.70 19.03 8.70
CA THR A 170 -2.13 17.76 9.31
C THR A 170 -2.10 17.88 10.83
N ALA A 171 -2.89 17.10 11.57
CA ALA A 171 -2.84 17.14 13.04
C ALA A 171 -1.42 16.91 13.61
N LEU A 172 -0.53 16.26 12.83
CA LEU A 172 0.87 16.06 13.20
C LEU A 172 1.76 17.31 12.99
N SER A 173 1.38 18.21 12.08
CA SER A 173 2.12 19.45 11.85
C SER A 173 1.90 20.49 12.95
N THR A 174 0.78 20.40 13.68
CA THR A 174 0.58 21.14 14.91
C THR A 174 1.37 20.49 16.05
N SER A 175 2.24 21.26 16.71
CA SER A 175 3.07 20.76 17.79
C SER A 175 2.22 20.30 18.99
N PHE A 176 2.67 19.25 19.67
CA PHE A 176 2.15 18.93 21.01
C PHE A 176 2.53 20.07 22.00
N PRO A 177 1.72 20.42 23.01
CA PRO A 177 0.37 19.94 23.31
C PRO A 177 -0.75 20.67 22.55
N ASN A 178 -0.43 21.69 21.74
CA ASN A 178 -1.41 22.54 21.06
C ASN A 178 -2.40 21.76 20.19
N VAL A 179 -1.98 20.63 19.61
CA VAL A 179 -2.87 19.71 18.90
C VAL A 179 -4.08 19.25 19.74
N LEU A 180 -3.90 19.04 21.05
CA LEU A 180 -4.97 18.61 21.96
C LEU A 180 -5.97 19.72 22.29
N ASN A 181 -5.58 20.99 22.09
CA ASN A 181 -6.50 22.11 22.21
C ASN A 181 -7.37 22.27 20.95
N SER A 182 -6.87 21.81 19.79
CA SER A 182 -7.57 21.92 18.51
C SER A 182 -8.40 20.69 18.15
N TYR A 183 -8.00 19.51 18.63
CA TYR A 183 -8.66 18.24 18.30
C TYR A 183 -8.84 17.36 19.55
N SER A 184 -10.04 16.81 19.72
CA SER A 184 -10.29 15.80 20.75
C SER A 184 -9.59 14.48 20.40
N LEU A 185 -9.25 13.68 21.41
CA LEU A 185 -8.72 12.33 21.22
C LEU A 185 -9.68 11.43 20.41
N ILE A 186 -10.99 11.65 20.58
CA ILE A 186 -12.01 10.90 19.82
C ILE A 186 -11.98 11.32 18.35
N ASP A 187 -11.78 12.61 18.06
CA ASP A 187 -11.68 13.11 16.69
C ASP A 187 -10.42 12.58 16.00
N LEU A 188 -9.30 12.48 16.72
CA LEU A 188 -8.06 11.85 16.25
C LEU A 188 -8.22 10.34 15.98
N LEU A 189 -9.05 9.65 16.77
CA LEU A 189 -9.26 8.21 16.66
C LEU A 189 -10.23 7.85 15.52
N VAL A 190 -11.34 8.59 15.41
CA VAL A 190 -12.39 8.39 14.39
C VAL A 190 -11.98 8.99 13.05
N GLY A 191 -11.13 10.02 13.07
CA GLY A 191 -10.58 10.64 11.87
C GLY A 191 -11.33 11.88 11.40
N ASN A 192 -11.77 12.73 12.32
CA ASN A 192 -12.28 14.07 11.98
C ASN A 192 -11.14 15.10 11.97
N VAL A 193 -10.02 14.74 11.33
CA VAL A 193 -8.80 15.55 11.26
C VAL A 193 -8.28 15.61 9.81
N PRO A 194 -7.57 16.70 9.43
CA PRO A 194 -6.89 16.76 8.14
C PRO A 194 -5.68 15.82 8.10
N GLY A 195 -5.49 15.11 6.99
CA GLY A 195 -4.46 14.10 6.83
C GLY A 195 -4.53 13.34 5.50
N SER A 196 -3.64 12.36 5.31
CA SER A 196 -3.71 11.48 4.14
C SER A 196 -4.86 10.46 4.30
N MET A 197 -5.40 10.01 3.17
CA MET A 197 -6.63 9.21 3.14
C MET A 197 -6.58 7.95 4.04
N GLY A 198 -5.42 7.31 4.09
CA GLY A 198 -5.19 6.07 4.80
C GLY A 198 -4.65 6.22 6.22
N GLU A 199 -4.41 7.44 6.70
CA GLU A 199 -3.87 7.69 8.05
C GLU A 199 -4.96 8.22 9.00
N ILE A 200 -5.99 8.87 8.47
CA ILE A 200 -6.95 9.64 9.27
C ILE A 200 -7.79 8.78 10.22
N ASN A 201 -8.24 7.60 9.81
CA ASN A 201 -9.10 6.75 10.64
C ASN A 201 -8.30 5.60 11.26
N ALA A 202 -7.75 5.85 12.45
CA ALA A 202 -7.00 4.86 13.21
C ALA A 202 -7.85 3.63 13.56
N LEU A 203 -9.15 3.79 13.85
CA LEU A 203 -10.05 2.69 14.18
C LEU A 203 -10.23 1.72 13.00
N ALA A 204 -10.43 2.23 11.79
CA ALA A 204 -10.55 1.40 10.59
C ALA A 204 -9.26 0.61 10.30
N ILE A 205 -8.10 1.24 10.50
CA ILE A 205 -6.79 0.58 10.36
C ILE A 205 -6.63 -0.54 11.39
N LEU A 206 -7.02 -0.29 12.65
CA LEU A 206 -6.98 -1.30 13.72
C LEU A 206 -7.90 -2.49 13.45
N ILE A 207 -9.10 -2.27 12.91
CA ILE A 207 -9.97 -3.37 12.48
C ILE A 207 -9.28 -4.23 11.42
N GLY A 208 -8.66 -3.60 10.42
CA GLY A 208 -7.87 -4.29 9.39
C GLY A 208 -6.70 -5.07 9.98
N LEU A 209 -5.98 -4.48 10.94
CA LEU A 209 -4.89 -5.12 11.68
C LEU A 209 -5.36 -6.39 12.40
N VAL A 210 -6.44 -6.28 13.19
CA VAL A 210 -7.02 -7.42 13.93
C VAL A 210 -7.42 -8.54 12.97
N TYR A 211 -8.07 -8.20 11.84
CA TYR A 211 -8.42 -9.17 10.81
C TYR A 211 -7.20 -9.92 10.27
N LEU A 212 -6.11 -9.22 9.93
CA LEU A 212 -4.89 -9.84 9.40
C LEU A 212 -4.18 -10.73 10.42
N LEU A 213 -4.20 -10.36 11.70
CA LEU A 213 -3.65 -11.16 12.79
C LEU A 213 -4.44 -12.46 12.99
N ILE A 214 -5.78 -12.39 12.98
CA ILE A 214 -6.65 -13.59 13.08
C ILE A 214 -6.41 -14.53 11.90
N ARG A 215 -6.25 -13.99 10.69
CA ARG A 215 -5.97 -14.76 9.47
C ARG A 215 -4.55 -15.34 9.42
N LYS A 216 -3.66 -14.92 10.32
CA LYS A 216 -2.21 -15.23 10.32
C LYS A 216 -1.54 -14.86 8.99
N SER A 217 -2.03 -13.79 8.37
CA SER A 217 -1.46 -13.24 7.12
C SER A 217 -0.42 -12.14 7.41
N ALA A 218 -0.45 -11.57 8.62
CA ALA A 218 0.55 -10.63 9.12
C ALA A 218 1.23 -11.17 10.38
N ASP A 219 2.54 -10.96 10.49
CA ASP A 219 3.30 -11.29 11.69
C ASP A 219 3.14 -10.20 12.75
N TYR A 220 2.80 -10.59 13.98
CA TYR A 220 2.64 -9.66 15.10
C TYR A 220 3.97 -9.11 15.61
N ARG A 221 5.11 -9.78 15.33
CA ARG A 221 6.41 -9.44 15.89
C ARG A 221 6.89 -8.04 15.44
N PRO A 222 6.91 -7.69 14.13
CA PRO A 222 7.33 -6.36 13.69
C PRO A 222 6.39 -5.26 14.16
N ILE A 223 5.09 -5.57 14.25
CA ILE A 223 4.05 -4.63 14.70
C ILE A 223 4.28 -4.26 16.17
N LEU A 224 4.41 -5.27 17.03
CA LEU A 224 4.61 -5.07 18.46
C LEU A 224 5.96 -4.41 18.75
N SER A 225 7.04 -4.83 18.06
CA SER A 225 8.35 -4.20 18.25
C SER A 225 8.34 -2.73 17.86
N GLY A 226 7.71 -2.38 16.73
CA GLY A 226 7.63 -0.99 16.29
C GLY A 226 6.82 -0.12 17.26
N LEU A 227 5.68 -0.63 17.73
CA LEU A 227 4.82 0.09 18.68
C LEU A 227 5.48 0.28 20.04
N LEU A 228 6.15 -0.74 20.57
CA LEU A 228 6.87 -0.65 21.86
C LEU A 228 8.00 0.37 21.79
N ILE A 229 8.83 0.33 20.74
CA ILE A 229 9.94 1.28 20.58
C ILE A 229 9.40 2.71 20.45
N PHE A 230 8.37 2.90 19.62
CA PHE A 230 7.75 4.21 19.42
C PHE A 230 7.20 4.78 20.74
N THR A 231 6.44 3.98 21.51
CA THR A 231 5.85 4.43 22.78
C THR A 231 6.89 4.74 23.85
N VAL A 232 7.95 3.94 23.97
CA VAL A 232 9.06 4.22 24.89
C VAL A 232 9.79 5.52 24.52
N LEU A 233 10.13 5.70 23.24
CA LEU A 233 10.81 6.93 22.81
C LEU A 233 9.91 8.16 22.92
N ALA A 234 8.61 8.03 22.58
CA ALA A 234 7.65 9.12 22.68
C ALA A 234 7.43 9.56 24.14
N THR A 235 7.37 8.61 25.08
CA THR A 235 7.25 8.95 26.51
C THR A 235 8.50 9.61 27.05
N ILE A 236 9.70 9.12 26.70
CA ILE A 236 10.97 9.77 27.07
C ILE A 236 11.03 11.21 26.51
N ALA A 237 10.72 11.39 25.22
CA ALA A 237 10.69 12.70 24.59
C ALA A 237 9.66 13.63 25.25
N GLY A 238 8.49 13.10 25.63
CA GLY A 238 7.47 13.82 26.38
C GLY A 238 7.99 14.36 27.71
N PHE A 239 8.61 13.51 28.54
CA PHE A 239 9.19 13.94 29.83
C PHE A 239 10.33 14.96 29.68
N VAL A 240 11.14 14.85 28.62
CA VAL A 240 12.25 15.78 28.37
C VAL A 240 11.75 17.14 27.87
N LEU A 241 10.79 17.16 26.95
CA LEU A 241 10.28 18.39 26.34
C LEU A 241 9.25 19.10 27.23
N TYR A 242 8.49 18.35 28.02
CA TYR A 242 7.42 18.87 28.88
C TYR A 242 7.53 18.29 30.30
N PRO A 243 8.56 18.66 31.08
CA PRO A 243 8.78 18.11 32.42
C PRO A 243 7.73 18.55 33.46
N THR A 244 6.88 19.53 33.12
CA THR A 244 5.92 20.17 34.03
C THR A 244 4.44 19.91 33.67
N LEU A 245 4.17 19.13 32.63
CA LEU A 245 2.83 18.60 32.31
C LEU A 245 2.67 17.24 32.99
#